data_AF-A0A519MRD8-F1
#
_entry.id   AF-A0A519MRD8-F1
#
_cell.length_a   1.000
_cell.length_b   1.000
_cell.length_c   1.000
_cell.angle_alpha   90.00
_cell.angle_beta   90.00
_cell.angle_gamma   90.00
#
_symmetry.space_group_name_H-M   'P 1'
#
loop_
_entity.id
_entity.type
_entity.pdbx_description
1 polymer ?
#
loop_
_entity_poly.entity_id
_entity_poly.type
_entity_poly.pdbx_seq_one_letter_code
_entity_poly.pdbx_strand_id
1 'polypeptide(L)'
;MNEFLFKSAISMAVLLAVYHLFLEREKIHKFKRFYLISALVFSITLPFISITIPKYVTTSTPKTITTNQVTMIHEVGVAIPIQPTSVPEIVSKTEVSQSTILKYLSIGIYAVVTLTFSIRFGRNIFRFYKLKAANPNVPYKNATLVLLEEKVLPYTFLSTIYLNGDEYKQRKIEPELFTHELTHVRERHTLDILFIELLRTVMWFNPLLYFYKRAIRLNHEFLADDSTIDHHLDITSYQSLLLAKLTPVSVSSLASSINFGTTKKRFIMMTKTTNKVKGLLLRISVVPVVTGLTFLLATQTVIYAKSAGHTAPAVIVEQPDNTIPAMIPDAIPGVVMEQAPMVTDSATARRDEYYKNVRIKIEDKSRNLSIDTKYEQLTEAQKDLYLTEVP
;
A
#
# COMPACT_ATOMS: atom_id res chain seq x y z
N MET A 1 2.35 6.72 -6.65
CA MET A 1 1.52 7.07 -5.46
C MET A 1 0.24 6.23 -5.41
N ASN A 2 -0.60 6.24 -6.46
CA ASN A 2 -1.90 5.53 -6.43
C ASN A 2 -1.76 4.02 -6.22
N GLU A 3 -0.82 3.38 -6.92
CA GLU A 3 -0.53 1.94 -6.76
C GLU A 3 -0.11 1.59 -5.33
N PHE A 4 0.73 2.44 -4.70
CA PHE A 4 1.15 2.28 -3.31
C PHE A 4 -0.06 2.34 -2.35
N LEU A 5 -0.90 3.36 -2.48
CA LEU A 5 -2.08 3.53 -1.62
C LEU A 5 -3.07 2.38 -1.78
N PHE A 6 -3.29 1.92 -3.02
CA PHE A 6 -4.20 0.83 -3.31
C PHE A 6 -3.71 -0.51 -2.75
N LYS A 7 -2.46 -0.90 -3.06
CA LYS A 7 -1.86 -2.15 -2.58
C LYS A 7 -1.79 -2.19 -1.05
N SER A 8 -1.39 -1.08 -0.41
CA SER A 8 -1.32 -0.99 1.04
C SER A 8 -2.70 -1.04 1.70
N ALA A 9 -3.70 -0.35 1.15
CA ALA A 9 -5.06 -0.35 1.69
C ALA A 9 -5.72 -1.74 1.61
N ILE A 10 -5.59 -2.44 0.47
CA ILE A 10 -6.14 -3.79 0.30
C ILE A 10 -5.47 -4.77 1.25
N SER A 11 -4.13 -4.78 1.29
CA SER A 11 -3.38 -5.65 2.19
C SER A 11 -3.80 -5.44 3.66
N MET A 12 -3.90 -4.16 4.07
CA MET A 12 -4.33 -3.77 5.41
C MET A 12 -5.77 -4.21 5.71
N ALA A 13 -6.69 -4.07 4.75
CA ALA A 13 -8.08 -4.48 4.92
C ALA A 13 -8.21 -6.00 5.07
N VAL A 14 -7.53 -6.77 4.21
CA VAL A 14 -7.58 -8.24 4.24
C VAL A 14 -6.99 -8.77 5.55
N LEU A 15 -5.84 -8.27 5.98
CA LEU A 15 -5.23 -8.69 7.24
C LEU A 15 -6.07 -8.28 8.45
N LEU A 16 -6.69 -7.11 8.44
CA LEU A 16 -7.62 -6.72 9.50
C LEU A 16 -8.85 -7.62 9.54
N ALA A 17 -9.38 -8.02 8.38
CA ALA A 17 -10.50 -8.95 8.29
C ALA A 17 -10.12 -10.33 8.87
N VAL A 18 -8.93 -10.85 8.53
CA VAL A 18 -8.42 -12.10 9.13
C VAL A 18 -8.34 -11.99 10.65
N TYR A 19 -7.87 -10.86 11.18
CA TYR A 19 -7.89 -10.62 12.61
C TYR A 19 -9.31 -10.74 13.20
N HIS A 20 -10.27 -9.98 12.68
CA HIS A 20 -11.62 -9.94 13.25
C HIS A 20 -12.38 -11.26 13.11
N LEU A 21 -12.19 -11.98 11.99
CA LEU A 21 -12.90 -13.22 11.72
C LEU A 21 -12.33 -14.41 12.50
N PHE A 22 -11.00 -14.52 12.58
CA PHE A 22 -10.34 -15.73 13.08
C PHE A 22 -9.59 -15.55 14.40
N LEU A 23 -8.95 -14.39 14.62
CA LEU A 23 -8.03 -14.20 15.76
C LEU A 23 -8.68 -13.50 16.94
N GLU A 24 -9.50 -12.47 16.73
CA GLU A 24 -10.00 -11.58 17.80
C GLU A 24 -10.62 -12.37 18.95
N ARG A 25 -11.44 -13.37 18.60
CA ARG A 25 -12.18 -14.20 19.54
C ARG A 25 -11.31 -15.17 20.32
N GLU A 26 -10.06 -15.39 19.97
CA GLU A 26 -9.23 -16.46 20.54
C GLU A 26 -8.21 -15.94 21.57
N LYS A 27 -7.94 -16.74 22.61
CA LYS A 27 -7.04 -16.41 23.72
C LYS A 27 -5.57 -16.69 23.35
N ILE A 28 -5.10 -15.97 22.33
CA ILE A 28 -3.71 -16.01 21.82
C ILE A 28 -3.11 -14.59 21.77
N HIS A 29 -3.29 -13.81 22.84
CA HIS A 29 -3.07 -12.36 22.87
C HIS A 29 -1.67 -11.87 22.48
N LYS A 30 -0.62 -12.59 22.88
CA LYS A 30 0.76 -12.26 22.48
C LYS A 30 0.95 -12.34 20.97
N PHE A 31 0.41 -13.40 20.35
CA PHE A 31 0.44 -13.55 18.89
C PHE A 31 -0.42 -12.48 18.21
N LYS A 32 -1.61 -12.19 18.73
CA LYS A 32 -2.48 -11.13 18.19
C LYS A 32 -1.81 -9.76 18.20
N ARG A 33 -1.08 -9.43 19.27
CA ARG A 33 -0.28 -8.21 19.36
C ARG A 33 0.73 -8.13 18.23
N PHE A 34 1.56 -9.17 18.09
CA PHE A 34 2.57 -9.25 17.03
C PHE A 34 1.92 -9.15 15.65
N TYR A 35 0.88 -9.96 15.40
CA TYR A 35 0.13 -9.97 14.15
C TYR A 35 -0.38 -8.58 13.76
N LEU A 36 -1.02 -7.84 14.66
CA LEU A 36 -1.61 -6.53 14.36
C LEU A 36 -0.54 -5.50 13.95
N ILE A 37 0.61 -5.48 14.64
CA ILE A 37 1.71 -4.56 14.33
C ILE A 37 2.41 -4.99 13.02
N SER A 38 2.72 -6.27 12.88
CA SER A 38 3.34 -6.81 11.66
C SER A 38 2.44 -6.64 10.45
N ALA A 39 1.12 -6.77 10.59
CA ALA A 39 0.18 -6.54 9.49
C ALA A 39 0.21 -5.09 8.99
N LEU A 40 0.32 -4.10 9.89
CA LEU A 40 0.48 -2.69 9.51
C LEU A 40 1.80 -2.45 8.79
N VAL A 41 2.90 -2.94 9.36
CA VAL A 41 4.24 -2.81 8.75
C VAL A 41 4.25 -3.47 7.37
N PHE A 42 3.80 -4.73 7.28
CA PHE A 42 3.71 -5.48 6.02
C PHE A 42 2.85 -4.77 4.98
N SER A 43 1.69 -4.24 5.36
CA SER A 43 0.81 -3.55 4.41
C SER A 43 1.46 -2.28 3.84
N ILE A 44 2.24 -1.57 4.64
CA ILE A 44 2.96 -0.36 4.22
C ILE A 44 4.20 -0.73 3.40
N THR A 45 4.89 -1.82 3.71
CA THR A 45 6.12 -2.21 3.01
C THR A 45 5.87 -3.03 1.74
N LEU A 46 4.74 -3.73 1.64
CA LEU A 46 4.39 -4.61 0.52
C LEU A 46 4.50 -3.94 -0.86
N PRO A 47 4.02 -2.71 -1.09
CA PRO A 47 4.09 -2.10 -2.42
C PRO A 47 5.52 -1.80 -2.89
N PHE A 48 6.52 -1.86 -2.01
CA PHE A 48 7.94 -1.73 -2.37
C PHE A 48 8.57 -3.06 -2.78
N ILE A 49 7.87 -4.18 -2.59
CA ILE A 49 8.30 -5.51 -3.03
C ILE A 49 7.79 -5.72 -4.45
N SER A 50 8.66 -6.14 -5.37
CA SER A 50 8.30 -6.48 -6.74
C SER A 50 8.94 -7.81 -7.12
N ILE A 51 8.12 -8.79 -7.47
CA ILE A 51 8.53 -10.12 -7.91
C ILE A 51 8.31 -10.19 -9.41
N THR A 52 9.40 -10.22 -10.19
CA THR A 52 9.33 -10.29 -11.66
C THR A 52 9.22 -11.75 -12.11
N ILE A 53 8.14 -12.08 -12.82
CA ILE A 53 7.98 -13.40 -13.47
C ILE A 53 8.25 -13.21 -14.97
N PRO A 54 9.34 -13.78 -15.53
CA PRO A 54 9.64 -13.69 -16.96
C PRO A 54 8.65 -14.55 -17.76
N LYS A 55 7.95 -13.96 -18.74
CA LYS A 55 7.18 -14.68 -19.75
C LYS A 55 7.90 -14.57 -21.09
N TYR A 56 8.39 -15.69 -21.59
CA TYR A 56 9.02 -15.78 -22.92
C TYR A 56 7.94 -16.11 -23.95
N VAL A 57 7.82 -15.29 -25.00
CA VAL A 57 6.95 -15.57 -26.14
C VAL A 57 7.81 -16.24 -27.21
N THR A 58 7.58 -17.52 -27.49
CA THR A 58 8.09 -18.19 -28.69
C THR A 58 7.15 -17.90 -29.85
N THR A 59 7.61 -17.06 -30.79
CA THR A 59 6.96 -16.82 -32.08
C THR A 59 6.83 -18.15 -32.81
N SER A 60 5.65 -18.75 -32.77
CA SER A 60 5.32 -19.93 -33.59
C SER A 60 4.70 -19.38 -34.86
N THR A 61 5.35 -19.62 -36.00
CA THR A 61 4.90 -19.17 -37.32
C THR A 61 3.41 -19.51 -37.54
N PRO A 62 2.53 -18.52 -37.79
CA PRO A 62 1.13 -18.81 -38.05
C PRO A 62 0.95 -19.32 -39.48
N LYS A 63 0.35 -20.52 -39.60
CA LYS A 63 -0.16 -21.07 -40.86
C LYS A 63 -1.40 -20.24 -41.25
N THR A 64 -1.29 -19.51 -42.35
CA THR A 64 -2.33 -18.64 -42.89
C THR A 64 -3.65 -19.39 -43.10
N ILE A 65 -4.71 -18.99 -42.41
CA ILE A 65 -6.09 -19.30 -42.76
C ILE A 65 -6.70 -17.99 -43.26
N THR A 66 -6.90 -17.90 -44.57
CA THR A 66 -7.59 -16.79 -45.21
C THR A 66 -9.09 -16.98 -45.01
N THR A 67 -9.77 -16.01 -44.41
CA THR A 67 -11.22 -15.88 -44.55
C THR A 67 -11.54 -14.40 -44.76
N ASN A 68 -12.08 -14.14 -45.94
CA ASN A 68 -12.56 -12.86 -46.43
C ASN A 68 -13.70 -12.33 -45.57
N GLN A 69 -13.81 -11.00 -45.42
CA GLN A 69 -15.04 -10.22 -45.62
C GLN A 69 -14.84 -8.73 -45.28
N VAL A 70 -15.75 -7.91 -45.84
CA VAL A 70 -16.09 -6.50 -45.55
C VAL A 70 -15.44 -5.49 -46.49
N THR A 71 -16.11 -5.07 -47.58
CA THR A 71 -17.19 -4.06 -47.75
C THR A 71 -16.62 -2.68 -48.08
N MET A 72 -16.88 -2.28 -49.32
CA MET A 72 -16.57 -0.98 -49.92
C MET A 72 -17.41 0.13 -49.29
N ILE A 73 -16.77 1.23 -48.90
CA ILE A 73 -17.41 2.55 -48.83
C ILE A 73 -16.46 3.57 -49.43
N HIS A 74 -16.99 4.33 -50.38
CA HIS A 74 -16.32 5.30 -51.23
C HIS A 74 -16.70 6.69 -50.70
N GLU A 75 -15.75 7.59 -50.41
CA GLU A 75 -16.06 9.02 -50.43
C GLU A 75 -14.84 9.90 -50.77
N VAL A 76 -14.91 10.37 -52.02
CA VAL A 76 -14.43 11.60 -52.68
C VAL A 76 -13.61 12.61 -51.85
N GLY A 77 -12.43 12.93 -52.38
CA GLY A 77 -11.57 14.02 -51.90
C GLY A 77 -11.92 15.40 -52.47
N VAL A 78 -11.47 16.45 -51.78
CA VAL A 78 -11.31 17.80 -52.33
C VAL A 78 -10.04 18.43 -51.74
N ALA A 79 -9.20 18.97 -52.62
CA ALA A 79 -7.94 19.64 -52.32
C ALA A 79 -8.11 21.18 -52.15
N ILE A 80 -7.51 21.69 -51.07
CA ILE A 80 -6.83 22.99 -50.76
C ILE A 80 -7.16 24.28 -51.57
N PRO A 81 -7.08 25.46 -50.91
CA PRO A 81 -5.92 26.31 -51.19
C PRO A 81 -5.28 27.01 -49.95
N ILE A 82 -3.99 27.33 -50.14
CA ILE A 82 -2.98 27.80 -49.19
C ILE A 82 -3.00 29.35 -49.14
N GLN A 83 -2.89 29.96 -47.96
CA GLN A 83 -2.61 31.40 -47.80
C GLN A 83 -1.62 31.67 -46.65
N PRO A 84 -0.90 32.81 -46.66
CA PRO A 84 0.50 32.90 -46.25
C PRO A 84 0.71 33.25 -44.78
N THR A 85 1.86 32.77 -44.33
CA THR A 85 2.55 32.95 -43.05
C THR A 85 2.59 34.39 -42.54
N SER A 86 1.93 34.66 -41.42
CA SER A 86 2.32 35.70 -40.46
C SER A 86 3.14 35.03 -39.35
N VAL A 87 4.39 35.46 -39.16
CA VAL A 87 5.27 34.99 -38.09
C VAL A 87 4.70 35.44 -36.74
N PRO A 88 4.24 34.54 -35.85
CA PRO A 88 3.89 34.92 -34.49
C PRO A 88 5.20 35.01 -33.70
N GLU A 89 5.45 36.17 -33.11
CA GLU A 89 6.45 36.36 -32.06
C GLU A 89 6.12 35.39 -30.92
N ILE A 90 6.93 34.33 -30.76
CA ILE A 90 6.74 33.32 -29.72
C ILE A 90 7.21 33.91 -28.39
N VAL A 91 6.36 34.76 -27.79
CA VAL A 91 6.40 34.98 -26.35
C VAL A 91 5.87 33.71 -25.72
N SER A 92 6.77 32.82 -25.31
CA SER A 92 6.45 31.65 -24.49
C SER A 92 5.92 32.13 -23.14
N LYS A 93 4.62 32.45 -23.08
CA LYS A 93 3.89 32.45 -21.83
C LYS A 93 3.88 31.00 -21.38
N THR A 94 4.63 30.70 -20.32
CA THR A 94 4.52 29.42 -19.63
C THR A 94 3.08 29.29 -19.14
N GLU A 95 2.22 28.68 -19.96
CA GLU A 95 0.89 28.28 -19.55
C GLU A 95 1.09 27.19 -18.50
N VAL A 96 1.03 27.60 -17.24
CA VAL A 96 1.02 26.68 -16.12
C VAL A 96 -0.26 25.86 -16.27
N SER A 97 -0.11 24.65 -16.82
CA SER A 97 -1.22 23.71 -17.02
C SER A 97 -2.06 23.61 -15.75
N GLN A 98 -3.39 23.66 -15.89
CA GLN A 98 -4.34 23.52 -14.78
C GLN A 98 -4.04 22.27 -13.91
N SER A 99 -3.50 21.21 -14.52
CA SER A 99 -3.05 20.00 -13.84
C SER A 99 -1.92 20.23 -12.83
N THR A 100 -0.99 21.14 -13.14
CA THR A 100 0.14 21.52 -12.29
C THR A 100 -0.34 22.29 -11.07
N ILE A 101 -1.27 23.23 -11.25
CA ILE A 101 -1.86 24.01 -10.15
C ILE A 101 -2.61 23.09 -9.19
N LEU A 102 -3.45 22.19 -9.70
CA LEU A 102 -4.20 21.22 -8.88
C LEU A 102 -3.27 20.27 -8.11
N LYS A 103 -2.17 19.84 -8.72
CA LYS A 103 -1.15 19.00 -8.06
C LYS A 103 -0.52 19.74 -6.88
N TYR A 104 -0.04 20.97 -7.05
CA TYR A 104 0.55 21.74 -5.96
C TYR A 104 -0.47 22.06 -4.85
N LEU A 105 -1.71 22.38 -5.23
CA LEU A 105 -2.79 22.61 -4.26
C LEU A 105 -3.06 21.35 -3.41
N SER A 106 -3.12 20.17 -4.04
CA SER A 106 -3.34 18.90 -3.33
C SER A 106 -2.22 18.59 -2.34
N ILE A 107 -0.97 18.85 -2.70
CA ILE A 107 0.19 18.69 -1.82
C ILE A 107 0.14 19.69 -0.66
N GLY A 108 -0.22 20.95 -0.95
CA GLY A 108 -0.38 21.99 0.07
C GLY A 108 -1.44 21.64 1.11
N ILE A 109 -2.63 21.21 0.67
CA ILE A 109 -3.71 20.78 1.57
C ILE A 109 -3.25 19.59 2.41
N TYR A 110 -2.65 18.58 1.78
CA TYR A 110 -2.14 17.41 2.50
C TYR A 110 -1.10 17.81 3.57
N ALA A 111 -0.18 18.72 3.24
CA ALA A 111 0.85 19.20 4.16
C ALA A 111 0.24 19.96 5.35
N VAL A 112 -0.72 20.87 5.13
CA VAL A 112 -1.39 21.63 6.20
C VAL A 112 -2.16 20.73 7.15
N VAL A 113 -2.93 19.76 6.61
CA VAL A 113 -3.70 18.81 7.44
C VAL A 113 -2.76 17.92 8.26
N THR A 114 -1.72 17.38 7.62
CA THR A 114 -0.71 16.54 8.29
C THR A 114 0.04 17.32 9.37
N LEU A 115 0.40 18.58 9.12
CA LEU A 115 1.06 19.46 10.10
C LEU A 115 0.16 19.70 11.31
N THR A 116 -1.13 19.97 11.08
CA THR A 116 -2.12 20.16 12.14
C THR A 116 -2.23 18.92 13.04
N PHE A 117 -2.34 17.73 12.44
CA PHE A 117 -2.34 16.47 13.20
C PHE A 117 -1.02 16.20 13.91
N SER A 118 0.11 16.55 13.31
CA SER A 118 1.45 16.40 13.91
C SER A 118 1.61 17.28 15.15
N ILE A 119 1.18 18.55 15.08
CA ILE A 119 1.18 19.47 16.22
C ILE A 119 0.26 18.92 17.33
N ARG A 120 -0.94 18.45 16.98
CA ARG A 120 -1.86 17.83 17.96
C ARG A 120 -1.22 16.61 18.63
N PHE A 121 -0.58 15.74 17.86
CA PHE A 121 0.11 14.54 18.37
C PHE A 121 1.25 14.92 19.33
N GLY A 122 2.12 15.86 18.95
CA GLY A 122 3.20 16.36 19.80
C GLY A 122 2.71 17.00 21.09
N ARG A 123 1.67 17.84 21.02
CA ARG A 123 1.04 18.46 22.21
C ARG A 123 0.47 17.43 23.18
N ASN A 124 -0.14 16.35 22.67
CA ASN A 124 -0.67 15.27 23.51
C ASN A 124 0.45 14.56 24.29
N ILE A 125 1.59 14.30 23.65
CA ILE A 125 2.76 13.70 24.30
C ILE A 125 3.34 14.66 25.33
N PHE A 126 3.55 15.92 24.96
CA PHE A 126 4.09 16.94 25.86
C PHE A 126 3.23 17.13 27.11
N ARG A 127 1.90 16.98 26.99
CA ARG A 127 0.99 17.03 28.15
C ARG A 127 1.35 16.00 29.22
N PHE A 128 1.68 14.76 28.86
CA PHE A 128 2.08 13.75 29.84
C PHE A 128 3.39 14.09 30.53
N TYR A 129 4.39 14.59 29.78
CA TYR A 129 5.66 15.04 30.37
C TYR A 129 5.46 16.23 31.31
N LYS A 130 4.64 17.21 30.92
CA LYS A 130 4.28 18.34 31.79
C LYS A 130 3.57 17.86 33.05
N LEU A 131 2.62 16.93 32.93
CA LEU A 131 1.87 16.41 34.07
C LEU A 131 2.78 15.67 35.05
N LYS A 132 3.71 14.85 34.54
CA LYS A 132 4.72 14.16 35.36
C LYS A 132 5.68 15.14 36.07
N ALA A 133 6.06 16.23 35.42
CA ALA A 133 6.94 17.24 36.01
C ALA A 133 6.24 18.10 37.06
N ALA A 134 4.93 18.34 36.91
CA ALA A 134 4.15 19.22 37.78
C ALA A 134 3.61 18.55 39.05
N ASN A 135 3.67 17.21 39.15
CA ASN A 135 3.04 16.46 40.24
C ASN A 135 4.06 15.59 40.99
N PRO A 136 3.80 15.23 42.26
CA PRO A 136 4.67 14.35 43.04
C PRO A 136 4.85 12.98 42.39
N ASN A 137 6.11 12.53 42.35
CA ASN A 137 6.51 11.26 41.76
C ASN A 137 6.95 10.27 42.85
N VAL A 138 6.42 9.05 42.83
CA VAL A 138 6.79 7.97 43.75
C VAL A 138 7.28 6.76 42.96
N PRO A 139 8.48 6.24 43.23
CA PRO A 139 8.94 5.00 42.59
C PRO A 139 8.10 3.81 43.07
N TYR A 140 7.66 2.96 42.15
CA TYR A 140 6.88 1.75 42.48
C TYR A 140 7.20 0.63 41.49
N LYS A 141 7.93 -0.39 41.98
CA LYS A 141 8.43 -1.51 41.16
C LYS A 141 9.16 -0.96 39.91
N ASN A 142 8.78 -1.40 38.71
CA ASN A 142 9.36 -0.96 37.43
C ASN A 142 8.64 0.27 36.82
N ALA A 143 7.91 1.04 37.63
CA ALA A 143 7.14 2.19 37.19
C ALA A 143 7.33 3.41 38.12
N THR A 144 6.96 4.59 37.62
CA THR A 144 6.80 5.81 38.43
C THR A 144 5.31 6.08 38.63
N LEU A 145 4.86 6.27 39.86
CA LEU A 145 3.52 6.76 40.16
C LEU A 145 3.53 8.28 40.17
N VAL A 146 2.62 8.90 39.41
CA VAL A 146 2.34 10.34 39.45
C VAL A 146 1.05 10.53 40.23
N LEU A 147 1.14 11.22 41.36
CA LEU A 147 0.00 11.47 42.25
C LEU A 147 -0.76 12.73 41.81
N LEU A 148 -1.98 12.55 41.30
CA LEU A 148 -2.84 13.62 40.81
C LEU A 148 -3.85 14.06 41.87
N GLU A 149 -4.19 15.34 41.91
CA GLU A 149 -5.26 15.87 42.77
C GLU A 149 -6.66 15.45 42.29
N GLU A 150 -6.84 15.38 40.97
CA GLU A 150 -8.12 15.02 40.35
C GLU A 150 -8.51 13.56 40.64
N LYS A 151 -9.81 13.31 40.85
CA LYS A 151 -10.35 11.96 41.03
C LYS A 151 -10.42 11.24 39.68
N VAL A 152 -9.35 10.52 39.35
CA VAL A 152 -9.21 9.75 38.12
C VAL A 152 -8.92 8.29 38.41
N LEU A 153 -9.42 7.40 37.54
CA LEU A 153 -8.99 6.00 37.55
C LEU A 153 -7.50 5.92 37.15
N PRO A 154 -6.76 4.93 37.67
CA PRO A 154 -5.39 4.69 37.25
C PRO A 154 -5.29 4.55 35.73
N TYR A 155 -4.29 5.19 35.13
CA TYR A 155 -3.96 5.00 33.72
C TYR A 155 -2.46 5.10 33.48
N THR A 156 -1.97 4.41 32.45
CA THR A 156 -0.54 4.31 32.16
C THR A 156 -0.13 5.05 30.89
N PHE A 157 1.01 5.74 30.95
CA PHE A 157 1.74 6.24 29.79
C PHE A 157 3.25 5.97 29.95
N LEU A 158 3.82 5.23 28.99
CA LEU A 158 5.20 4.73 29.02
C LEU A 158 5.48 3.95 30.32
N SER A 159 6.45 4.38 31.13
CA SER A 159 6.79 3.78 32.43
C SER A 159 6.14 4.50 33.62
N THR A 160 5.10 5.28 33.37
CA THR A 160 4.47 6.14 34.38
C THR A 160 2.99 5.81 34.52
N ILE A 161 2.55 5.56 35.76
CA ILE A 161 1.15 5.31 36.13
C ILE A 161 0.64 6.58 36.81
N TYR A 162 -0.47 7.11 36.33
CA TYR A 162 -1.12 8.31 36.86
C TYR A 162 -2.35 7.86 37.64
N LEU A 163 -2.52 8.36 38.86
CA LEU A 163 -3.60 7.94 39.76
C LEU A 163 -3.91 9.04 40.77
N ASN A 164 -5.07 8.95 41.43
CA ASN A 164 -5.44 9.92 42.45
C ASN A 164 -4.55 9.79 43.71
N GLY A 165 -3.95 10.91 44.11
CA GLY A 165 -3.00 10.96 45.22
C GLY A 165 -3.63 10.68 46.58
N ASP A 166 -4.88 11.08 46.80
CA ASP A 166 -5.58 10.87 48.06
C ASP A 166 -6.03 9.41 48.22
N GLU A 167 -6.57 8.81 47.16
CA GLU A 167 -6.91 7.38 47.13
C GLU A 167 -5.66 6.51 47.33
N TYR A 168 -4.51 6.91 46.77
CA TYR A 168 -3.24 6.24 47.00
C TYR A 168 -2.79 6.32 48.47
N LYS A 169 -2.74 7.53 49.04
CA LYS A 169 -2.32 7.74 50.44
C LYS A 169 -3.23 7.01 51.44
N GLN A 170 -4.53 6.94 51.13
CA GLN A 170 -5.53 6.25 51.94
C GLN A 170 -5.61 4.74 51.66
N ARG A 171 -4.76 4.19 50.77
CA ARG A 171 -4.74 2.78 50.38
C ARG A 171 -6.09 2.27 49.86
N LYS A 172 -6.80 3.12 49.12
CA LYS A 172 -8.12 2.84 48.52
C LYS A 172 -8.04 2.23 47.10
N ILE A 173 -6.84 2.12 46.54
CA ILE A 173 -6.63 1.53 45.21
C ILE A 173 -6.37 0.04 45.37
N GLU A 174 -7.17 -0.75 44.68
CA GLU A 174 -7.15 -2.21 44.74
C GLU A 174 -5.89 -2.78 44.05
N PRO A 175 -5.28 -3.84 44.59
CA PRO A 175 -4.02 -4.40 44.08
C PRO A 175 -4.14 -4.96 42.65
N GLU A 176 -5.33 -5.38 42.23
CA GLU A 176 -5.65 -5.82 40.87
C GLU A 176 -5.44 -4.68 39.86
N LEU A 177 -5.81 -3.44 40.20
CA LEU A 177 -5.61 -2.28 39.34
C LEU A 177 -4.12 -1.97 39.17
N PHE A 178 -3.32 -2.11 40.23
CA PHE A 178 -1.87 -1.95 40.12
C PHE A 178 -1.25 -3.01 39.21
N THR A 179 -1.64 -4.28 39.34
CA THR A 179 -1.13 -5.36 38.46
C THR A 179 -1.52 -5.11 37.00
N HIS A 180 -2.74 -4.65 36.75
CA HIS A 180 -3.22 -4.28 35.42
C HIS A 180 -2.37 -3.16 34.80
N GLU A 181 -2.26 -2.02 35.48
CA GLU A 181 -1.48 -0.87 35.00
C GLU A 181 0.02 -1.20 34.83
N LEU A 182 0.60 -1.95 35.76
CA LEU A 182 1.99 -2.39 35.66
C LEU A 182 2.22 -3.31 34.44
N THR A 183 1.21 -4.05 34.00
CA THR A 183 1.31 -4.86 32.79
C THR A 183 1.45 -3.97 31.55
N HIS A 184 0.73 -2.85 31.47
CA HIS A 184 0.92 -1.87 30.38
C HIS A 184 2.34 -1.30 30.33
N VAL A 185 2.94 -1.04 31.50
CA VAL A 185 4.33 -0.60 31.62
C VAL A 185 5.29 -1.70 31.15
N ARG A 186 5.18 -2.91 31.72
CA ARG A 186 6.09 -4.04 31.46
C ARG A 186 6.09 -4.44 29.98
N GLU A 187 4.90 -4.52 29.38
CA GLU A 187 4.72 -4.91 27.99
C GLU A 187 4.95 -3.73 27.02
N ARG A 188 5.17 -2.51 27.53
CA ARG A 188 5.39 -1.28 26.74
C ARG A 188 4.25 -0.99 25.76
N HIS A 189 3.00 -1.23 26.17
CA HIS A 189 1.80 -1.05 25.32
C HIS A 189 1.69 0.36 24.73
N THR A 190 2.22 1.38 25.41
CA THR A 190 2.25 2.76 24.88
C THR A 190 3.01 2.87 23.55
N LEU A 191 4.06 2.09 23.30
CA LEU A 191 4.84 2.16 22.06
C LEU A 191 4.00 1.78 20.84
N ASP A 192 3.21 0.72 20.95
CA ASP A 192 2.29 0.27 19.91
C ASP A 192 1.23 1.37 19.59
N ILE A 193 0.74 2.08 20.63
CA ILE A 193 -0.21 3.19 20.47
C ILE A 193 0.45 4.40 19.80
N LEU A 194 1.68 4.75 20.20
CA LEU A 194 2.43 5.84 19.56
C LEU A 194 2.70 5.53 18.08
N PHE A 195 3.08 4.28 17.76
CA PHE A 195 3.29 3.83 16.39
C PHE A 195 2.03 4.03 15.53
N ILE A 196 0.86 3.56 15.99
CA ILE A 196 -0.36 3.71 15.18
C ILE A 196 -0.89 5.15 15.15
N GLU A 197 -0.71 5.95 16.21
CA GLU A 197 -1.04 7.38 16.15
C GLU A 197 -0.15 8.13 15.17
N LEU A 198 1.12 7.77 15.06
CA LEU A 198 2.03 8.32 14.05
C LEU A 198 1.53 7.97 12.64
N LEU A 199 1.18 6.71 12.38
CA LEU A 199 0.59 6.31 11.10
C LEU A 199 -0.71 7.07 10.81
N ARG A 200 -1.60 7.25 11.80
CA ARG A 200 -2.83 8.03 11.66
C ARG A 200 -2.58 9.51 11.42
N THR A 201 -1.43 10.03 11.82
CA THR A 201 -1.06 11.43 11.57
C THR A 201 -0.70 11.63 10.10
N VAL A 202 0.07 10.71 9.52
CA VAL A 202 0.50 10.76 8.12
C VAL A 202 -0.63 10.30 7.18
N MET A 203 -1.26 9.16 7.49
CA MET A 203 -2.33 8.55 6.70
C MET A 203 -3.70 8.84 7.33
N TRP A 204 -3.97 10.11 7.67
CA TRP A 204 -5.17 10.53 8.40
C TRP A 204 -6.49 10.21 7.68
N PHE A 205 -6.44 10.14 6.36
CA PHE A 205 -7.58 9.79 5.50
C PHE A 205 -7.88 8.28 5.48
N ASN A 206 -7.00 7.42 6.00
CA ASN A 206 -7.19 5.98 5.98
C ASN A 206 -8.04 5.49 7.18
N PRO A 207 -9.32 5.10 6.98
CA PRO A 207 -10.19 4.67 8.08
C PRO A 207 -9.74 3.36 8.73
N LEU A 208 -9.00 2.50 8.03
CA LEU A 208 -8.56 1.20 8.55
C LEU A 208 -7.68 1.34 9.79
N LEU A 209 -6.86 2.39 9.84
CA LEU A 209 -5.99 2.66 11.00
C LEU A 209 -6.79 2.93 12.29
N TYR A 210 -8.02 3.41 12.19
CA TYR A 210 -8.90 3.61 13.35
C TYR A 210 -9.39 2.27 13.89
N PHE A 211 -9.68 1.30 13.02
CA PHE A 211 -10.04 -0.06 13.41
C PHE A 211 -8.85 -0.82 14.00
N TYR A 212 -7.67 -0.73 13.38
CA TYR A 212 -6.44 -1.29 13.95
C TYR A 212 -6.16 -0.73 15.34
N LYS A 213 -6.33 0.58 15.55
CA LYS A 213 -6.13 1.20 16.87
C LYS A 213 -7.07 0.62 17.92
N ARG A 214 -8.33 0.40 17.57
CA ARG A 214 -9.32 -0.24 18.46
C ARG A 214 -8.93 -1.69 18.76
N ALA A 215 -8.50 -2.45 17.75
CA ALA A 215 -8.06 -3.84 17.91
C ALA A 215 -6.78 -3.97 18.77
N ILE A 216 -5.79 -3.11 18.54
CA ILE A 216 -4.53 -3.07 19.32
C ILE A 216 -4.83 -2.75 20.78
N ARG A 217 -5.61 -1.69 21.05
CA ARG A 217 -6.02 -1.33 22.41
C ARG A 217 -6.75 -2.47 23.10
N LEU A 218 -7.75 -3.05 22.45
CA LEU A 218 -8.50 -4.17 23.03
C LEU A 218 -7.59 -5.37 23.33
N ASN A 219 -6.60 -5.64 22.48
CA ASN A 219 -5.63 -6.70 22.74
C ASN A 219 -4.68 -6.38 23.91
N HIS A 220 -4.31 -5.11 24.10
CA HIS A 220 -3.55 -4.66 25.28
C HIS A 220 -4.34 -4.86 26.57
N GLU A 221 -5.62 -4.49 26.57
CA GLU A 221 -6.52 -4.75 27.70
C GLU A 221 -6.58 -6.25 28.00
N PHE A 222 -6.73 -7.10 26.98
CA PHE A 222 -6.71 -8.55 27.20
C PHE A 222 -5.41 -9.06 27.80
N LEU A 223 -4.25 -8.53 27.40
CA LEU A 223 -2.95 -8.90 27.99
C LEU A 223 -2.85 -8.47 29.45
N ALA A 224 -3.33 -7.28 29.78
CA ALA A 224 -3.33 -6.75 31.14
C ALA A 224 -4.32 -7.51 32.04
N ASP A 225 -5.51 -7.84 31.52
CA ASP A 225 -6.51 -8.65 32.20
C ASP A 225 -5.98 -10.07 32.48
N ASP A 226 -5.38 -10.72 31.49
CA ASP A 226 -4.83 -12.09 31.63
C ASP A 226 -3.71 -12.10 32.68
N SER A 227 -2.78 -11.13 32.63
CA SER A 227 -1.74 -11.02 33.64
C SER A 227 -2.30 -10.72 35.03
N THR A 228 -3.41 -9.99 35.15
CA THR A 228 -4.02 -9.70 36.46
C THR A 228 -4.68 -10.94 37.05
N ILE A 229 -5.43 -11.68 36.23
CA ILE A 229 -6.07 -12.94 36.61
C ILE A 229 -5.02 -13.99 37.01
N ASP A 230 -3.92 -14.09 36.26
CA ASP A 230 -2.83 -15.02 36.58
C ASP A 230 -2.18 -14.74 37.96
N HIS A 231 -2.20 -13.49 38.44
CA HIS A 231 -1.60 -13.12 39.73
C HIS A 231 -2.59 -13.20 40.90
N HIS A 232 -3.87 -12.89 40.68
CA HIS A 232 -4.87 -12.76 41.75
C HIS A 232 -5.86 -13.93 41.81
N LEU A 233 -5.91 -14.78 40.78
CA LEU A 233 -6.65 -16.04 40.72
C LEU A 233 -8.18 -15.95 40.97
N ASP A 234 -8.77 -14.76 40.89
CA ASP A 234 -10.23 -14.56 41.01
C ASP A 234 -10.77 -13.68 39.88
N ILE A 235 -11.41 -14.32 38.90
CA ILE A 235 -12.01 -13.65 37.74
C ILE A 235 -13.26 -12.85 38.15
N THR A 236 -14.08 -13.38 39.05
CA THR A 236 -15.39 -12.80 39.40
C THR A 236 -15.22 -11.54 40.22
N SER A 237 -14.34 -11.57 41.23
CA SER A 237 -13.97 -10.39 42.00
C SER A 237 -13.38 -9.32 41.09
N TYR A 238 -12.47 -9.70 40.18
CA TYR A 238 -11.85 -8.76 39.26
C TYR A 238 -12.86 -8.12 38.28
N GLN A 239 -13.78 -8.90 37.71
CA GLN A 239 -14.86 -8.35 36.86
C GLN A 239 -15.78 -7.41 37.63
N SER A 240 -16.12 -7.76 38.88
CA SER A 240 -16.97 -6.93 39.75
C SER A 240 -16.28 -5.61 40.09
N LEU A 241 -14.97 -5.65 40.38
CA LEU A 241 -14.14 -4.47 40.59
C LEU A 241 -14.14 -3.57 39.34
N LEU A 242 -13.84 -4.13 38.16
CA LEU A 242 -13.83 -3.38 36.92
C LEU A 242 -15.19 -2.75 36.63
N LEU A 243 -16.28 -3.47 36.89
CA LEU A 243 -17.65 -2.97 36.73
C LEU A 243 -17.96 -1.83 37.71
N ALA A 244 -17.56 -1.96 38.98
CA ALA A 244 -17.74 -0.92 40.00
C ALA A 244 -16.95 0.36 39.70
N LYS A 245 -15.81 0.24 39.02
CA LYS A 245 -14.99 1.38 38.57
C LYS A 245 -15.51 2.03 37.28
N LEU A 246 -16.48 1.45 36.57
CA LEU A 246 -17.11 2.11 35.44
C LEU A 246 -17.97 3.28 35.95
N THR A 247 -17.51 4.51 35.73
CA THR A 247 -18.27 5.70 36.08
C THR A 247 -19.59 5.76 35.29
N PRO A 248 -20.77 5.86 35.95
CA PRO A 248 -22.00 6.23 35.27
C PRO A 248 -21.88 7.69 34.83
N VAL A 249 -21.56 7.91 33.55
CA VAL A 249 -21.57 9.26 32.97
C VAL A 249 -23.02 9.64 32.66
N SER A 250 -23.51 10.73 33.24
CA SER A 250 -24.78 11.36 32.85
C SER A 250 -24.74 11.74 31.38
N VAL A 251 -25.72 11.31 30.57
CA VAL A 251 -25.72 11.60 29.12
C VAL A 251 -26.92 12.43 28.66
N SER A 252 -26.59 13.49 27.94
CA SER A 252 -27.43 14.19 26.97
C SER A 252 -27.58 13.35 25.68
N SER A 253 -28.61 13.59 24.86
CA SER A 253 -28.99 12.78 23.68
C SER A 253 -27.99 12.80 22.51
N LEU A 254 -26.92 13.61 22.56
CA LEU A 254 -25.77 13.58 21.64
C LEU A 254 -24.58 12.75 22.19
N ALA A 255 -24.72 12.15 23.37
CA ALA A 255 -23.62 11.46 24.05
C ALA A 255 -23.74 9.93 23.99
N SER A 256 -22.65 9.28 23.57
CA SER A 256 -22.45 7.83 23.70
C SER A 256 -21.87 7.53 25.08
N SER A 257 -22.68 7.03 26.02
CA SER A 257 -22.22 6.58 27.35
C SER A 257 -21.59 5.19 27.31
N ILE A 258 -20.56 5.01 28.14
CA ILE A 258 -19.86 3.79 28.58
C ILE A 258 -19.49 2.84 27.44
N ASN A 259 -18.20 2.52 27.31
CA ASN A 259 -17.66 1.57 26.32
C ASN A 259 -18.09 0.11 26.58
N PHE A 260 -19.39 -0.16 26.70
CA PHE A 260 -19.99 -1.46 27.01
C PHE A 260 -19.51 -2.53 26.03
N GLY A 261 -19.33 -2.18 24.75
CA GLY A 261 -18.80 -3.08 23.73
C GLY A 261 -17.39 -3.60 24.03
N THR A 262 -16.48 -2.76 24.53
CA THR A 262 -15.12 -3.20 24.87
C THR A 262 -15.09 -3.93 26.20
N THR A 263 -15.80 -3.44 27.21
CA THR A 263 -15.85 -4.11 28.53
C THR A 263 -16.48 -5.50 28.42
N LYS A 264 -17.57 -5.64 27.66
CA LYS A 264 -18.19 -6.94 27.37
C LYS A 264 -17.19 -7.91 26.72
N LYS A 265 -16.41 -7.44 25.73
CA LYS A 265 -15.38 -8.26 25.10
C LYS A 265 -14.28 -8.68 26.09
N ARG A 266 -13.85 -7.78 26.99
CA ARG A 266 -12.91 -8.08 28.07
C ARG A 266 -13.44 -9.19 28.98
N PHE A 267 -14.66 -9.05 29.49
CA PHE A 267 -15.25 -10.03 30.40
C PHE A 267 -15.42 -11.41 29.75
N ILE A 268 -15.89 -11.47 28.51
CA ILE A 268 -15.98 -12.73 27.76
C ILE A 268 -14.58 -13.35 27.60
N MET A 269 -13.57 -12.55 27.25
CA MET A 269 -12.21 -13.05 27.02
C MET A 269 -11.52 -13.56 28.29
N MET A 270 -11.77 -12.94 29.45
CA MET A 270 -11.22 -13.38 30.74
C MET A 270 -11.62 -14.82 31.08
N THR A 271 -12.86 -15.20 30.77
CA THR A 271 -13.40 -16.56 31.02
C THR A 271 -13.09 -17.54 29.90
N LYS A 272 -12.61 -17.08 28.75
CA LYS A 272 -12.38 -17.93 27.59
C LYS A 272 -11.10 -18.75 27.76
N THR A 273 -11.13 -19.98 27.29
CA THR A 273 -9.94 -20.79 27.07
C THR A 273 -9.78 -21.08 25.57
N THR A 274 -8.57 -21.36 25.13
CA THR A 274 -8.29 -21.70 23.72
C THR A 274 -7.41 -22.92 23.68
N ASN A 275 -7.87 -23.95 22.97
CA ASN A 275 -7.12 -25.19 22.79
C ASN A 275 -5.78 -24.90 22.10
N LYS A 276 -4.69 -25.49 22.61
CA LYS A 276 -3.33 -25.33 22.07
C LYS A 276 -3.23 -25.67 20.58
N VAL A 277 -3.89 -26.74 20.13
CA VAL A 277 -3.90 -27.17 18.72
C VAL A 277 -4.60 -26.14 17.85
N LYS A 278 -5.77 -25.67 18.28
CA LYS A 278 -6.51 -24.61 17.58
C LYS A 278 -5.67 -23.32 17.50
N GLY A 279 -5.05 -22.93 18.61
CA GLY A 279 -4.17 -21.77 18.67
C GLY A 279 -2.97 -21.88 17.73
N LEU A 280 -2.38 -23.08 17.59
CA LEU A 280 -1.30 -23.34 16.65
C LEU A 280 -1.77 -23.26 15.19
N LEU A 281 -2.88 -23.91 14.85
CA LEU A 281 -3.46 -23.88 13.50
C LEU A 281 -3.75 -22.45 13.05
N LEU A 282 -4.31 -21.61 13.93
CA LEU A 282 -4.57 -20.19 13.64
C LEU A 282 -3.31 -19.36 13.42
N ARG A 283 -2.18 -19.73 14.06
CA ARG A 283 -0.90 -19.06 13.81
C ARG A 283 -0.36 -19.43 12.43
N ILE A 284 -0.42 -20.72 12.09
CA ILE A 284 0.07 -21.23 10.81
C ILE A 284 -0.82 -20.73 9.66
N SER A 285 -2.13 -20.58 9.86
CA SER A 285 -3.06 -20.10 8.82
C SER A 285 -2.80 -18.68 8.35
N VAL A 286 -2.02 -17.88 9.10
CA VAL A 286 -1.60 -16.54 8.65
C VAL A 286 -0.61 -16.62 7.48
N VAL A 287 0.24 -17.64 7.45
CA VAL A 287 1.29 -17.80 6.42
C VAL A 287 0.70 -17.82 5.00
N PRO A 288 -0.26 -18.71 4.65
CA PRO A 288 -0.81 -18.74 3.29
C PRO A 288 -1.50 -17.43 2.90
N VAL A 289 -2.12 -16.71 3.85
CA VAL A 289 -2.73 -15.40 3.57
C VAL A 289 -1.66 -14.37 3.17
N VAL A 290 -0.58 -14.28 3.95
CA VAL A 290 0.52 -13.35 3.68
C VAL A 290 1.24 -13.70 2.37
N THR A 291 1.49 -14.99 2.12
CA THR A 291 2.08 -15.47 0.87
C THR A 291 1.18 -15.16 -0.32
N GLY A 292 -0.13 -15.44 -0.20
CA GLY A 292 -1.11 -15.14 -1.25
C GLY A 292 -1.20 -13.64 -1.55
N LEU A 293 -1.26 -12.78 -0.52
CA LEU A 293 -1.22 -11.32 -0.70
C LEU A 293 0.07 -10.85 -1.38
N THR A 294 1.21 -11.43 -0.99
CA THR A 294 2.50 -11.10 -1.59
C THR A 294 2.52 -11.48 -3.06
N PHE A 295 2.10 -12.69 -3.41
CA PHE A 295 2.04 -13.12 -4.80
C PHE A 295 1.07 -12.24 -5.60
N LEU A 296 -0.16 -12.04 -5.13
CA LEU A 296 -1.18 -11.29 -5.87
C LEU A 296 -0.85 -9.80 -6.07
N LEU A 297 -0.19 -9.16 -5.10
CA LEU A 297 0.04 -7.71 -5.14
C LEU A 297 1.48 -7.31 -5.51
N ALA A 298 2.46 -8.22 -5.36
CA ALA A 298 3.86 -7.95 -5.67
C ALA A 298 4.33 -8.54 -7.01
N THR A 299 3.58 -9.46 -7.64
CA THR A 299 4.02 -10.00 -8.94
C THR A 299 3.83 -8.99 -10.07
N GLN A 300 4.87 -8.83 -10.88
CA GLN A 300 4.84 -8.13 -12.16
C GLN A 300 5.24 -9.11 -13.26
N THR A 301 4.42 -9.24 -14.29
CA THR A 301 4.76 -10.00 -15.50
C THR A 301 5.63 -9.13 -16.40
N VAL A 302 6.84 -9.58 -16.71
CA VAL A 302 7.71 -8.94 -17.70
C VAL A 302 7.77 -9.85 -18.91
N ILE A 303 7.41 -9.32 -20.07
CA ILE A 303 7.48 -10.03 -21.35
C ILE A 303 8.84 -9.75 -21.97
N TYR A 304 9.58 -10.81 -22.26
CA TYR A 304 10.82 -10.74 -23.02
C TYR A 304 10.50 -11.05 -24.48
N ALA A 305 10.52 -10.02 -25.33
CA ALA A 305 10.45 -10.19 -26.77
C ALA A 305 11.85 -10.52 -27.29
N LYS A 306 12.05 -11.72 -27.84
CA LYS A 306 13.29 -12.07 -28.54
C LYS A 306 13.21 -11.46 -29.95
N SER A 307 14.18 -10.62 -30.31
CA SER A 307 14.31 -10.08 -31.66
C SER A 307 14.25 -11.21 -32.69
N ALA A 308 13.24 -11.18 -33.57
CA ALA A 308 13.25 -12.01 -34.76
C ALA A 308 14.47 -11.56 -35.58
N GLY A 309 15.45 -12.44 -35.73
CA GLY A 309 16.69 -12.14 -36.45
C GLY A 309 16.39 -11.73 -37.87
N HIS A 310 16.26 -10.43 -38.10
CA HIS A 310 16.29 -9.87 -39.45
C HIS A 310 17.76 -9.83 -39.85
N THR A 311 18.23 -10.91 -40.49
CA THR A 311 19.41 -10.80 -41.33
C THR A 311 19.07 -9.81 -42.43
N ALA A 312 19.62 -8.60 -42.33
CA ALA A 312 19.59 -7.63 -43.42
C ALA A 312 20.15 -8.30 -44.69
N PRO A 313 19.55 -8.10 -45.88
CA PRO A 313 20.10 -8.65 -47.11
C PRO A 313 21.53 -8.13 -47.27
N ALA A 314 22.46 -9.06 -47.49
CA ALA A 314 23.86 -8.75 -47.72
C ALA A 314 23.97 -7.79 -48.90
N VAL A 315 24.54 -6.60 -48.65
CA VAL A 315 25.03 -5.73 -49.72
C VAL A 315 26.21 -6.46 -50.34
N ILE A 316 26.00 -7.09 -51.50
CA ILE A 316 27.08 -7.59 -52.34
C ILE A 316 27.77 -6.35 -52.92
N VAL A 317 28.97 -6.04 -52.40
CA VAL A 317 29.88 -5.09 -53.02
C VAL A 317 30.65 -5.87 -54.08
N GLU A 318 30.25 -5.76 -55.35
CA GLU A 318 31.10 -6.20 -56.46
C GLU A 318 32.24 -5.18 -56.67
N GLN A 319 33.49 -5.66 -56.56
CA GLN A 319 34.67 -4.95 -57.05
C GLN A 319 34.75 -5.08 -58.59
N PRO A 320 35.27 -4.06 -59.30
CA PRO A 320 35.28 -4.05 -60.76
C PRO A 320 36.41 -4.94 -61.29
N ASP A 321 36.10 -5.83 -62.24
CA ASP A 321 37.10 -6.46 -63.10
C ASP A 321 37.10 -5.78 -64.48
N ASN A 322 38.30 -5.47 -64.96
CA ASN A 322 38.56 -4.74 -66.18
C ASN A 322 38.62 -5.71 -67.37
N THR A 323 37.70 -5.61 -68.33
CA THR A 323 37.99 -5.90 -69.76
C THR A 323 36.86 -5.39 -70.67
N ILE A 324 37.25 -4.70 -71.74
CA ILE A 324 36.46 -4.20 -72.89
C ILE A 324 36.94 -5.06 -74.10
N PRO A 325 36.11 -5.50 -75.10
CA PRO A 325 35.33 -4.60 -75.97
C PRO A 325 33.99 -5.07 -76.61
N ALA A 326 33.23 -4.02 -76.98
CA ALA A 326 32.36 -3.83 -78.16
C ALA A 326 31.00 -4.55 -78.26
N MET A 327 29.88 -3.81 -78.25
CA MET A 327 29.19 -3.22 -79.43
C MET A 327 27.82 -2.62 -78.99
N ILE A 328 27.43 -1.48 -79.57
CA ILE A 328 26.26 -0.59 -79.31
C ILE A 328 25.16 -0.89 -80.39
N PRO A 329 23.87 -0.41 -80.39
CA PRO A 329 22.98 0.26 -79.40
C PRO A 329 21.54 -0.32 -79.25
N ASP A 330 20.77 0.14 -78.25
CA ASP A 330 19.56 0.99 -78.44
C ASP A 330 18.73 1.26 -77.14
N ALA A 331 18.64 2.55 -76.79
CA ALA A 331 17.44 3.36 -76.50
C ALA A 331 16.32 2.97 -75.46
N ILE A 332 16.41 3.61 -74.27
CA ILE A 332 15.40 4.36 -73.42
C ILE A 332 14.22 3.61 -72.67
N PRO A 333 13.48 4.22 -71.71
CA PRO A 333 13.70 4.21 -70.24
C PRO A 333 12.52 3.68 -69.37
N GLY A 334 12.76 3.54 -68.06
CA GLY A 334 11.76 3.85 -67.02
C GLY A 334 11.39 2.73 -66.06
N VAL A 335 11.83 2.83 -64.80
CA VAL A 335 11.18 2.15 -63.67
C VAL A 335 11.08 3.13 -62.51
N VAL A 336 9.83 3.51 -62.22
CA VAL A 336 9.40 4.27 -61.05
C VAL A 336 9.49 3.36 -59.83
N MET A 337 10.05 3.85 -58.72
CA MET A 337 9.96 3.20 -57.42
C MET A 337 8.53 3.27 -56.90
N GLU A 338 7.85 2.14 -56.83
CA GLU A 338 6.55 2.01 -56.17
C GLU A 338 6.78 1.72 -54.67
N GLN A 339 6.45 2.70 -53.83
CA GLN A 339 6.40 2.55 -52.37
C GLN A 339 5.11 1.81 -51.98
N ALA A 340 5.25 0.71 -51.24
CA ALA A 340 4.14 -0.08 -50.70
C ALA A 340 3.31 0.71 -49.66
N PRO A 341 1.97 0.54 -49.59
CA PRO A 341 1.11 1.37 -48.76
C PRO A 341 1.06 0.91 -47.28
N MET A 342 0.88 1.90 -46.39
CA MET A 342 0.54 1.75 -44.97
C MET A 342 -0.83 1.07 -44.81
N VAL A 343 -0.88 -0.04 -44.06
CA VAL A 343 -2.12 -0.62 -43.51
C VAL A 343 -2.14 -0.36 -42.01
N THR A 344 -2.92 0.63 -41.59
CA THR A 344 -3.31 0.86 -40.19
C THR A 344 -4.76 0.41 -40.02
N ASP A 345 -5.01 -0.75 -39.41
CA ASP A 345 -6.15 -0.95 -38.50
C ASP A 345 -6.19 -2.37 -37.90
N SER A 346 -6.84 -2.53 -36.74
CA SER A 346 -6.99 -3.78 -35.95
C SER A 346 -5.77 -4.30 -35.17
N ALA A 347 -4.62 -4.53 -35.82
CA ALA A 347 -3.48 -5.18 -35.15
C ALA A 347 -2.82 -4.28 -34.09
N THR A 348 -2.65 -2.99 -34.40
CA THR A 348 -2.10 -1.98 -33.47
C THR A 348 -3.00 -1.79 -32.25
N ALA A 349 -4.32 -1.74 -32.44
CA ALA A 349 -5.28 -1.62 -31.36
C ALA A 349 -5.23 -2.83 -30.41
N ARG A 350 -5.15 -4.05 -30.97
CA ARG A 350 -4.97 -5.28 -30.17
C ARG A 350 -3.66 -5.30 -29.40
N ARG A 351 -2.58 -4.80 -30.00
CA ARG A 351 -1.27 -4.69 -29.36
C ARG A 351 -1.30 -3.73 -28.18
N ASP A 352 -1.82 -2.53 -28.42
CA ASP A 352 -1.93 -1.50 -27.40
C ASP A 352 -2.79 -1.95 -26.21
N GLU A 353 -3.85 -2.72 -26.48
CA GLU A 353 -4.70 -3.29 -25.44
C GLU A 353 -4.01 -4.40 -24.63
N TYR A 354 -3.33 -5.34 -25.30
CA TYR A 354 -2.69 -6.48 -24.65
C TYR A 354 -1.49 -6.09 -23.77
N TYR A 355 -0.68 -5.13 -24.22
CA TYR A 355 0.50 -4.67 -23.47
C TYR A 355 0.21 -3.50 -22.51
N LYS A 356 -1.06 -3.11 -22.35
CA LYS A 356 -1.48 -2.04 -21.46
C LYS A 356 -1.04 -2.29 -20.02
N ASN A 357 -0.35 -1.33 -19.43
CA ASN A 357 0.28 -1.35 -18.11
C ASN A 357 1.35 -2.44 -17.90
N VAL A 358 1.82 -3.08 -18.96
CA VAL A 358 2.88 -4.10 -18.88
C VAL A 358 4.25 -3.42 -18.91
N ARG A 359 5.20 -3.93 -18.13
CA ARG A 359 6.60 -3.51 -18.19
C ARG A 359 7.32 -4.35 -19.24
N ILE A 360 7.92 -3.67 -20.21
CA ILE A 360 8.59 -4.29 -21.34
C ILE A 360 10.10 -4.19 -21.14
N LYS A 361 10.79 -5.32 -21.28
CA LYS A 361 12.24 -5.38 -21.29
C LYS A 361 12.73 -5.91 -22.64
N ILE A 362 13.38 -5.04 -23.41
CA ILE A 362 13.96 -5.36 -24.72
C ILE A 362 15.48 -5.32 -24.57
N GLU A 363 16.14 -6.40 -24.98
CA GLU A 363 17.60 -6.47 -25.09
C GLU A 363 17.97 -6.83 -26.52
N ASP A 364 18.38 -5.82 -27.30
CA ASP A 364 18.82 -5.98 -28.68
C ASP A 364 20.33 -5.81 -28.77
N LYS A 365 21.04 -6.95 -28.75
CA LYS A 365 22.51 -7.00 -28.85
C LYS A 365 23.04 -6.51 -30.20
N SER A 366 22.23 -6.56 -31.27
CA SER A 366 22.64 -6.12 -32.61
C SER A 366 22.69 -4.59 -32.72
N ARG A 367 21.85 -3.89 -31.95
CA ARG A 367 21.76 -2.42 -31.91
C ARG A 367 22.35 -1.80 -30.64
N ASN A 368 23.01 -2.61 -29.79
CA ASN A 368 23.49 -2.23 -28.47
C ASN A 368 22.44 -1.46 -27.64
N LEU A 369 21.18 -1.93 -27.70
CA LEU A 369 20.02 -1.24 -27.14
C LEU A 369 19.41 -2.08 -26.01
N SER A 370 19.24 -1.45 -24.84
CA SER A 370 18.56 -2.03 -23.68
C SER A 370 17.45 -1.09 -23.23
N ILE A 371 16.20 -1.55 -23.28
CA ILE A 371 15.03 -0.79 -22.88
C ILE A 371 14.36 -1.53 -21.71
N ASP A 372 14.09 -0.81 -20.63
CA ASP A 372 13.36 -1.29 -19.45
C ASP A 372 12.37 -0.21 -19.00
N THR A 373 11.15 -0.27 -19.50
CA THR A 373 10.15 0.79 -19.33
C THR A 373 8.72 0.24 -19.41
N LYS A 374 7.71 1.04 -19.04
CA LYS A 374 6.31 0.65 -19.27
C LYS A 374 5.95 0.74 -20.75
N TYR A 375 5.02 -0.09 -21.23
CA TYR A 375 4.59 -0.10 -22.63
C TYR A 375 4.19 1.30 -23.15
N GLU A 376 3.50 2.10 -22.31
CA GLU A 376 3.07 3.45 -22.66
C GLU A 376 4.21 4.45 -22.85
N GLN A 377 5.43 4.09 -22.45
CA GLN A 377 6.63 4.91 -22.54
C GLN A 377 7.51 4.52 -23.74
N LEU A 378 7.13 3.51 -24.52
CA LEU A 378 7.79 3.14 -25.78
C LEU A 378 7.34 4.06 -26.92
N THR A 379 8.25 4.40 -27.82
CA THR A 379 7.89 5.09 -29.07
C THR A 379 7.13 4.14 -30.01
N GLU A 380 6.30 4.67 -30.91
CA GLU A 380 5.60 3.82 -31.90
C GLU A 380 6.58 3.00 -32.73
N ALA A 381 7.72 3.58 -33.16
CA ALA A 381 8.77 2.84 -33.85
C ALA A 381 9.37 1.68 -33.01
N GLN A 382 9.47 1.82 -31.68
CA GLN A 382 9.93 0.73 -30.81
C GLN A 382 8.86 -0.35 -30.64
N LYS A 383 7.60 0.04 -30.54
CA LYS A 383 6.46 -0.90 -30.48
C LYS A 383 6.35 -1.68 -31.79
N ASP A 384 6.47 -1.00 -32.93
CA ASP A 384 6.43 -1.59 -34.27
C ASP A 384 7.67 -2.44 -34.58
N LEU A 385 8.79 -2.28 -33.86
CA LEU A 385 10.00 -3.06 -34.10
C LEU A 385 10.07 -4.32 -33.22
N TYR A 386 9.63 -4.22 -31.97
CA TYR A 386 9.84 -5.28 -30.97
C TYR A 386 8.56 -5.95 -30.49
N LEU A 387 7.39 -5.36 -30.76
CA LEU A 387 6.09 -5.82 -30.26
C LEU A 387 5.07 -5.91 -31.41
N THR A 388 5.51 -6.26 -32.61
CA THR A 388 4.66 -6.39 -33.81
C THR A 388 3.52 -7.38 -33.65
N GLU A 389 3.69 -8.39 -32.80
CA GLU A 389 2.72 -9.46 -32.59
C GLU A 389 2.18 -9.50 -31.16
N VAL A 390 0.89 -9.80 -31.08
CA VAL A 390 0.14 -10.03 -29.85
C VAL A 390 -0.10 -11.54 -29.75
N PRO A 391 0.29 -12.20 -28.65
CA PRO A 391 0.06 -13.63 -28.44
C PRO A 391 -1.41 -14.06 -28.48
#